data_AF-A0A7V8BN12-F1
#
_entry.id   AF-A0A7V8BN12-F1
#
_cell.length_a   1.000
_cell.length_b   1.000
_cell.length_c   1.000
_cell.angle_alpha   90.00
_cell.angle_beta   90.00
_cell.angle_gamma   90.00
#
_symmetry.space_group_name_H-M   'P 1'
#
loop_
_entity.id
_entity.type
_entity.pdbx_description
1 polymer ?
#
loop_
_entity_poly.entity_id
_entity_poly.type
_entity_poly.pdbx_seq_one_letter_code
_entity_poly.pdbx_strand_id
1 'polypeptide(L)' 'MFFARGGYTSALKSDRDYTGSGMSGLTLGAGVDYKFTDKFGAAVDYGFMDMGDLGKTHRFTVGLKF' A
#
# COMPACT_ATOMS: atom_id res chain seq x y z
N MET A 1 0.14 -17.11 7.70
CA MET A 1 1.34 -16.27 7.82
C MET A 1 0.92 -14.81 7.87
N PHE A 2 1.39 -14.07 8.87
CA PHE A 2 1.14 -12.64 8.97
C PHE A 2 2.29 -11.88 8.30
N PHE A 3 1.99 -10.75 7.68
CA PHE A 3 3.01 -9.85 7.14
C PHE A 3 2.64 -8.40 7.41
N ALA A 4 3.67 -7.57 7.54
CA ALA A 4 3.55 -6.12 7.57
C ALA A 4 4.38 -5.54 6.43
N ARG A 5 3.91 -4.44 5.84
CA ARG A 5 4.59 -3.70 4.79
C ARG A 5 4.63 -2.23 5.15
N GLY A 6 5.79 -1.63 5.01
CA GLY A 6 6.00 -0.21 5.18
C GLY A 6 6.85 0.27 4.02
N GLY A 7 6.60 1.49 3.57
CA GLY A 7 7.32 2.08 2.45
C GLY A 7 7.15 3.57 2.42
N TYR A 8 8.07 4.24 1.75
CA TYR A 8 8.01 5.67 1.53
C TYR A 8 8.14 5.93 0.03
N THR A 9 7.18 6.68 -0.51
CA THR A 9 7.17 7.09 -1.90
C THR A 9 7.47 8.58 -1.96
N SER A 10 8.55 8.92 -2.66
CA SER A 10 8.80 10.28 -3.12
C SER A 10 8.52 10.34 -4.62
N ALA A 11 7.42 10.96 -5.02
CA ALA A 11 7.24 11.33 -6.41
C ALA A 11 8.02 12.63 -6.65
N LEU A 12 9.34 12.51 -6.88
CA LEU A 12 10.12 13.60 -7.46
C LEU A 12 9.70 13.73 -8.92
N LYS A 13 8.62 14.48 -9.18
CA LYS A 13 8.34 14.98 -10.53
C LYS A 13 9.39 16.04 -10.84
N SER A 14 10.50 15.62 -11.45
CA SER A 14 11.24 16.51 -12.34
C SER A 14 10.32 16.81 -13.50
N ASP A 15 9.59 17.91 -13.42
CA ASP A 15 9.50 18.82 -14.55
C ASP A 15 8.98 20.16 -14.06
N ARG A 16 9.57 21.20 -14.64
CA ARG A 16 9.35 22.62 -14.37
C ARG A 16 7.86 22.93 -14.41
N ASP A 17 7.48 23.89 -13.58
CA ASP A 17 6.22 24.63 -13.57
C ASP A 17 5.15 24.16 -12.55
N TYR A 18 4.74 25.15 -11.75
CA TYR A 18 3.62 25.20 -10.78
C TYR A 18 3.88 24.68 -9.35
N THR A 19 4.40 25.60 -8.52
CA THR A 19 3.94 25.94 -7.16
C THR A 19 3.13 24.87 -6.40
N GLY A 20 3.78 24.19 -5.45
CA GLY A 20 3.11 23.57 -4.30
C GLY A 20 3.59 22.13 -4.01
N SER A 21 4.41 21.99 -2.97
CA SER A 21 4.60 20.78 -2.15
C SER A 21 4.96 19.48 -2.89
N GLY A 22 6.25 19.09 -2.83
CA GLY A 22 6.67 17.75 -3.27
C GLY A 22 5.81 16.66 -2.66
N MET A 23 5.23 15.80 -3.51
CA MET A 23 4.33 14.73 -3.12
C MET A 23 5.14 13.59 -2.51
N SER A 24 5.49 13.73 -1.23
CA SER A 24 6.02 12.65 -0.41
C SER A 24 4.88 11.95 0.33
N GLY A 25 4.95 10.62 0.41
CA GLY A 25 3.93 9.84 1.08
C GLY A 25 4.47 8.61 1.81
N LEU A 26 3.96 8.40 3.01
CA LEU A 26 4.25 7.24 3.83
C LEU A 26 3.18 6.17 3.63
N THR A 27 3.60 4.92 3.49
CA THR A 27 2.74 3.76 3.31
C THR A 27 2.97 2.78 4.44
N LEU A 28 1.90 2.29 5.02
CA LEU A 28 1.90 1.28 6.08
C LEU A 28 0.80 0.27 5.75
N GLY A 29 1.04 -1.00 6.00
CA GLY A 29 0.03 -2.02 5.77
C GLY A 29 0.36 -3.29 6.51
N ALA A 30 -0.66 -4.10 6.71
CA ALA A 30 -0.55 -5.41 7.32
C ALA A 30 -1.55 -6.36 6.67
N GLY A 31 -1.20 -7.64 6.66
CA GLY A 31 -2.01 -8.65 6.03
C GLY A 31 -1.81 -10.02 6.61
N VAL A 32 -2.74 -10.90 6.26
CA VAL A 32 -2.76 -12.31 6.60
C VAL A 32 -2.83 -13.12 5.31
N ASP A 33 -1.93 -14.07 5.18
CA ASP A 33 -1.88 -15.03 4.09
C ASP A 33 -2.14 -16.42 4.66
N TYR A 34 -3.24 -17.05 4.26
CA TYR A 34 -3.64 -18.35 4.76
C TYR A 34 -3.74 -19.37 3.64
N LYS A 35 -3.08 -20.51 3.79
CA LYS A 35 -3.22 -21.66 2.90
C LYS A 35 -4.17 -22.66 3.55
N PHE A 36 -5.30 -22.92 2.91
CA PHE A 36 -6.25 -23.96 3.34
C PHE A 36 -5.77 -25.36 2.93
N THR A 37 -5.06 -25.45 1.81
CA THR A 37 -4.55 -26.69 1.21
C THR A 37 -3.32 -26.35 0.35
N ASP A 38 -2.55 -27.34 -0.07
CA ASP A 38 -1.37 -27.12 -0.94
C ASP A 38 -1.70 -26.40 -2.25
N LYS A 39 -2.95 -26.52 -2.71
CA LYS A 39 -3.47 -25.88 -3.93
C LYS A 39 -4.23 -24.58 -3.66
N PHE A 40 -4.86 -24.42 -2.49
CA PHE A 40 -5.78 -23.32 -2.24
C PHE A 40 -5.36 -22.44 -1.06
N GLY A 41 -5.45 -21.13 -1.25
CA GLY A 41 -5.21 -20.15 -0.20
C GLY A 41 -6.02 -18.87 -0.37
N ALA A 42 -6.04 -18.05 0.65
CA ALA A 42 -6.57 -16.70 0.63
C ALA A 42 -5.58 -15.75 1.28
N ALA A 43 -5.53 -14.52 0.78
CA ALA A 43 -4.78 -13.43 1.37
C ALA A 43 -5.71 -12.25 1.61
N VAL A 44 -5.61 -11.64 2.77
CA VAL A 44 -6.26 -10.38 3.10
C VAL A 44 -5.18 -9.39 3.47
N ASP A 45 -5.22 -8.21 2.87
CA ASP A 45 -4.29 -7.14 3.11
C ASP A 45 -5.03 -5.82 3.32
N TYR A 46 -4.61 -5.09 4.34
CA TYR A 46 -5.06 -3.75 4.61
C TYR A 46 -3.87 -2.80 4.58
N GLY A 47 -3.95 -1.79 3.73
CA GLY A 47 -2.94 -0.76 3.56
C GLY A 47 -3.52 0.62 3.85
N PHE A 48 -2.71 1.43 4.52
CA PHE A 48 -2.89 2.85 4.72
C PHE A 48 -1.77 3.60 4.01
N MET A 49 -2.11 4.71 3.38
CA MET A 49 -1.17 5.57 2.69
C MET A 49 -1.51 7.02 2.96
N ASP A 50 -0.52 7.79 3.39
CA ASP A 50 -0.64 9.23 3.62
C ASP A 50 0.26 9.94 2.60
N MET A 51 -0.32 10.66 1.65
CA MET A 51 0.41 11.42 0.62
C MET A 51 0.47 12.92 0.93
N GLY A 52 0.49 13.30 2.22
CA GLY A 52 0.56 14.69 2.63
C GLY A 52 -0.63 15.50 2.12
N ASP A 53 -0.37 16.52 1.29
CA ASP A 53 -1.39 17.40 0.71
C ASP A 53 -2.42 16.68 -0.18
N LEU A 54 -2.11 15.48 -0.68
CA LEU A 54 -3.03 14.69 -1.50
C LEU A 54 -4.02 13.84 -0.72
N GLY A 55 -3.91 13.86 0.61
CA GLY A 55 -4.84 13.19 1.50
C GLY A 55 -4.46 11.74 1.82
N LYS A 56 -5.31 11.14 2.65
CA LYS A 56 -5.14 9.81 3.22
C LYS A 56 -5.95 8.79 2.43
N THR A 57 -5.32 7.70 2.02
CA THR A 57 -5.95 6.61 1.28
C THR A 57 -5.91 5.32 2.09
N HIS A 58 -7.06 4.65 2.14
CA HIS A 58 -7.21 3.32 2.72
C HIS A 58 -7.41 2.31 1.59
N ARG A 59 -6.67 1.21 1.62
CA ARG A 59 -6.74 0.12 0.64
C ARG A 59 -7.07 -1.17 1.37
N PHE A 60 -8.10 -1.85 0.90
CA PHE A 60 -8.43 -3.20 1.32
C PHE A 60 -8.30 -4.14 0.11
N THR A 61 -7.52 -5.20 0.26
CA THR A 61 -7.26 -6.18 -0.81
C THR A 61 -7.61 -7.57 -0.32
N VAL A 62 -8.38 -8.30 -1.12
CA VAL A 62 -8.66 -9.73 -0.91
C VAL A 62 -8.16 -10.50 -2.13
N GLY A 63 -7.36 -11.52 -1.89
CA GLY A 63 -6.83 -12.41 -2.92
C GLY A 63 -7.23 -13.86 -2.64
N LEU A 64 -7.62 -14.57 -3.70
CA LEU A 64 -7.78 -16.03 -3.69
C LEU A 64 -6.62 -16.62 -4.48
N LYS A 65 -6.07 -17.74 -4.00
CA LYS A 65 -4.96 -18.48 -4.61
C LYS A 65 -5.43 -19.91 -4.91
N PHE A 66 -5.15 -20.39 -6.10
CA PHE A 66 -5.54 -21.70 -6.63
C PHE A 66 -4.44 -22.25 -7.55
#